data_AF-A0A927ICD0-F1
#
_entry.id   AF-A0A927ICD0-F1
#
_cell.length_a   1.000
_cell.length_b   1.000
_cell.length_c   1.000
_cell.angle_alpha   90.00
_cell.angle_beta   90.00
_cell.angle_gamma   90.00
#
_symmetry.space_group_name_H-M   'P 1'
#
loop_
_entity.id
_entity.type
_entity.pdbx_description
1 polymer ?
#
loop_
_entity_poly.entity_id
_entity_poly.type
_entity_poly.pdbx_seq_one_letter_code
_entity_poly.pdbx_strand_id
1 'polypeptide(L)' 'MLQLLRRIARRCETHDRPSYPRIRGLETSLGLEPSPPPASLTDALSNPEIIDCGHAWCRSRRR' A
#
# COMPACT_ATOMS: atom_id res chain seq x y z
N MET A 1 -6.17 19.64 12.06
CA MET A 1 -4.69 19.64 12.10
C MET A 1 -4.09 18.34 11.54
N LEU A 2 -4.49 17.15 12.02
CA LEU A 2 -3.95 15.86 11.53
C LEU A 2 -4.05 15.63 10.01
N GLN A 3 -5.18 15.99 9.39
CA GLN A 3 -5.37 15.84 7.93
C GLN A 3 -4.39 16.71 7.11
N LEU A 4 -4.05 17.90 7.61
CA LEU A 4 -3.07 18.78 6.98
C LEU A 4 -1.66 18.18 7.07
N LEU A 5 -1.27 17.68 8.24
CA LEU A 5 0.02 17.02 8.45
C LEU A 5 0.16 15.76 7.57
N ARG A 6 -0.90 14.94 7.47
CA ARG A 6 -0.93 13.78 6.58
C ARG A 6 -0.78 14.18 5.12
N ARG A 7 -1.47 15.24 4.67
CA ARG A 7 -1.33 15.76 3.31
C ARG A 7 0.10 16.24 3.02
N ILE A 8 0.70 17.01 3.93
CA ILE A 8 2.09 17.51 3.79
C ILE A 8 3.07 16.34 3.72
N ALA A 9 2.93 15.35 4.60
CA ALA A 9 3.75 14.14 4.60
C ALA A 9 3.40 13.15 3.46
N ARG A 10 2.44 13.49 2.59
CA ARG A 10 1.83 12.61 1.59
C ARG A 10 1.45 11.24 2.17
N ARG A 11 0.92 11.18 3.39
CA ARG A 11 0.46 9.92 4.01
C ARG A 11 -1.03 9.69 3.82
N CYS A 12 -1.40 8.49 3.37
CA CYS A 12 -2.78 8.06 3.13
C CYS A 12 -3.04 6.75 3.87
N GLU A 13 -4.08 6.73 4.69
CA GLU A 13 -4.45 5.53 5.46
C GLU A 13 -4.83 4.33 4.58
N THR A 14 -5.31 4.58 3.36
CA THR A 14 -5.62 3.53 2.38
C THR A 14 -4.34 3.03 1.71
N HIS A 15 -3.62 3.93 1.04
CA HIS A 15 -2.51 3.55 0.16
C HIS A 15 -1.22 3.18 0.89
N ASP A 16 -1.00 3.72 2.09
CA ASP A 16 0.17 3.37 2.90
C ASP A 16 -0.09 2.13 3.77
N ARG A 17 -1.28 1.52 3.68
CA ARG A 17 -1.57 0.28 4.40
C ARG A 17 -0.65 -0.83 3.88
N PRO A 18 -0.01 -1.59 4.78
CA PRO A 18 0.73 -2.78 4.39
C PRO A 18 -0.18 -3.76 3.64
N SER A 19 0.35 -4.36 2.58
CA SER A 19 -0.35 -5.37 1.79
C SER A 19 0.62 -6.45 1.37
N TYR A 20 0.14 -7.69 1.33
CA TYR A 20 0.98 -8.84 0.99
C TYR A 20 1.69 -8.67 -0.37
N PRO A 21 1.01 -8.25 -1.46
CA PRO A 21 1.68 -8.07 -2.75
C PRO A 21 2.83 -7.05 -2.72
N ARG A 22 2.68 -5.92 -2.00
CA ARG A 22 3.74 -4.90 -1.89
C ARG A 22 4.92 -5.40 -1.08
N ILE A 23 4.64 -6.07 0.04
CA ILE A 23 5.69 -6.63 0.91
C ILE A 23 6.48 -7.68 0.12
N ARG A 24 5.79 -8.59 -0.58
CA ARG A 24 6.42 -9.62 -1.41
C ARG A 24 7.29 -9.04 -2.53
N GLY A 25 6.81 -7.98 -3.18
CA GLY A 25 7.59 -7.25 -4.19
C GLY A 25 8.86 -6.62 -3.61
N LEU A 26 8.76 -6.04 -2.40
CA LEU A 26 9.90 -5.49 -1.68
C LEU A 26 10.90 -6.57 -1.27
N GLU A 27 10.43 -7.68 -0.69
CA GLU A 27 11.26 -8.84 -0.34
C GLU A 27 12.05 -9.34 -1.55
N THR A 28 11.36 -9.50 -2.69
CA THR A 28 11.98 -9.88 -3.95
C THR A 28 13.06 -8.88 -4.39
N SER A 29 12.76 -7.57 -4.35
CA SER A 29 13.72 -6.53 -4.75
C SER A 29 14.96 -6.44 -3.85
N LEU A 30 14.83 -6.83 -2.59
CA LEU A 30 15.89 -6.85 -1.60
C LEU A 30 16.66 -8.18 -1.57
N GLY A 31 16.25 -9.17 -2.37
CA GLY A 31 16.82 -10.52 -2.36
C GLY A 31 16.54 -11.29 -1.07
N LEU A 32 15.46 -10.94 -0.38
CA LEU A 32 14.99 -11.64 0.82
C LEU A 32 14.11 -12.83 0.44
N GLU A 33 14.14 -13.87 1.26
CA GLU A 33 13.23 -15.00 1.10
C GLU A 33 11.77 -14.52 1.30
N PRO A 34 10.85 -14.76 0.35
CA PRO A 34 9.49 -14.26 0.44
C PRO A 34 8.72 -14.83 1.63
N SER A 35 7.97 -13.98 2.32
CA SER A 35 7.07 -14.40 3.39
C SER A 35 5.95 -15.31 2.85
N PRO A 36 5.51 -16.31 3.64
CA PRO A 36 4.39 -17.16 3.24
C PRO A 36 3.11 -16.33 3.03
N PRO A 37 2.24 -16.72 2.10
CA PRO A 37 0.99 -16.01 1.89
C PRO A 37 0.07 -16.11 3.11
N PRO A 38 -0.75 -15.08 3.39
CA PRO A 38 -1.75 -15.15 4.45
C PRO A 38 -2.82 -16.21 4.11
N ALA A 39 -3.44 -16.79 5.14
CA ALA A 39 -4.47 -17.82 4.97
C ALA A 39 -5.73 -17.30 4.25
N SER A 40 -5.99 -16.00 4.34
CA SER A 40 -7.14 -15.32 3.74
C SER A 40 -6.82 -14.93 2.29
N LEU A 41 -7.60 -15.46 1.34
CA LEU A 41 -7.47 -15.12 -0.09
C LEU A 41 -7.63 -13.61 -0.33
N THR A 42 -8.58 -12.98 0.37
CA THR A 42 -8.80 -11.54 0.30
C THR A 42 -7.57 -10.76 0.74
N ASP A 43 -6.89 -11.19 1.81
CA ASP A 43 -5.67 -10.49 2.26
C ASP A 43 -4.47 -10.75 1.33
N ALA A 44 -4.38 -11.96 0.78
CA ALA A 44 -3.32 -12.34 -0.16
C ALA A 44 -3.39 -11.51 -1.47
N LEU A 45 -4.60 -11.18 -1.92
CA LEU A 45 -4.84 -10.47 -3.18
C LEU A 45 -5.16 -8.98 -2.99
N SER A 46 -5.31 -8.50 -1.75
CA SER A 46 -5.61 -7.10 -1.48
C SER A 46 -4.46 -6.21 -1.92
N ASN A 47 -4.72 -5.35 -2.91
CA ASN A 47 -3.79 -4.31 -3.34
C ASN A 47 -4.39 -2.92 -3.08
N PRO A 48 -3.90 -2.17 -2.09
CA PRO A 48 -4.38 -0.82 -1.82
C PRO A 48 -4.15 0.17 -2.98
N GLU A 49 -3.16 -0.06 -3.85
CA GLU A 49 -2.81 0.86 -4.94
C GLU A 49 -3.91 1.04 -5.98
N ILE A 50 -4.75 0.02 -6.18
CA ILE A 50 -5.87 0.09 -7.13
C ILE A 50 -7.11 0.78 -6.54
N ILE A 51 -7.18 0.95 -5.21
CA ILE A 51 -8.35 1.51 -4.52
C ILE A 51 -8.40 3.02 -4.75
N ASP A 52 -9.57 3.55 -5.15
CA ASP A 52 -9.81 4.99 -5.15
C ASP A 52 -10.17 5.56 -3.78
N CYS A 53 -9.19 6.14 -3.10
CA CYS A 53 -9.36 6.72 -1.76
C CYS A 53 -9.97 8.14 -1.76
N GLY A 54 -10.28 8.72 -2.93
CA GLY A 54 -10.88 10.05 -3.06
C GLY A 54 -9.92 11.23 -2.88
N HIS A 55 -8.70 11.01 -2.36
CA HIS A 55 -7.69 12.07 -2.24
C HIS A 55 -7.05 12.39 -3.60
N ALA A 56 -7.26 13.62 -4.08
CA ALA A 56 -6.73 14.07 -5.38
C ALA A 56 -5.22 13.88 -5.54
N TRP A 57 -4.46 14.05 -4.46
CA TRP A 57 -3.00 13.91 -4.43
C TRP A 57 -2.52 12.44 -4.43
N CYS A 58 -3.38 11.48 -4.15
CA CYS A 58 -3.08 10.04 -4.28
C CYS A 58 -3.24 9.56 -5.73
N ARG A 59 -4.04 10.22 -6.56
CA ARG A 59 -4.19 9.87 -7.98
C ARG A 59 -2.88 10.00 -8.75
N SER A 60 -2.03 10.95 -8.39
CA SER A 60 -0.70 11.12 -9.00
C SER A 60 0.32 10.07 -8.58
N ARG A 61 0.04 9.23 -7.57
CA ARG A 61 0.91 8.12 -7.14
C ARG A 61 0.69 6.82 -7.93
N ARG A 62 -0.41 6.71 -8.67
CA ARG A 62 -0.80 5.49 -9.43
C ARG A 62 -0.28 5.48 -10.88
N ARG A 63 0.61 6.40 -11.23
CA ARG A 63 1.31 6.45 -12.53
C ARG A 63 2.68 5.82 -12.35
#